data_AF-A0A940RAS6-F1
#
_entry.id   AF-A0A940RAS6-F1
#
_cell.length_a   1.000
_cell.length_b   1.000
_cell.length_c   1.000
_cell.angle_alpha   90.00
_cell.angle_beta   90.00
_cell.angle_gamma   90.00
#
_symmetry.space_group_name_H-M   'P 1'
#
loop_
_entity.id
_entity.type
_entity.pdbx_description
1 polymer ?
#
loop_
_entity_poly.entity_id
_entity_poly.type
_entity_poly.pdbx_seq_one_letter_code
_entity_poly.pdbx_strand_id
1 'polypeptide(L)'
;MKFLITLIFTLLTGVICQAQSLGYLRVKVVEVNPLHHGQAVLKAVNTEVMSFSHSTNEKVVTLNSSQLSTGKSTNISVDYAFGETECKFEYQISYSMNQNGPWINIPKVFHAPNKDSWAVLPLGICGSSVCSSNESVQR
;
A
#
# COMPACT_ATOMS: atom_id res chain seq x y z
N MET A 1 -14.29 -61.66 -18.11
CA MET A 1 -13.28 -60.58 -18.13
C MET A 1 -13.75 -59.50 -17.17
N LYS A 2 -13.15 -59.40 -15.98
CA LYS A 2 -13.51 -58.41 -14.94
C LYS A 2 -12.66 -57.17 -15.17
N PHE A 3 -13.29 -56.07 -15.56
CA PHE A 3 -12.64 -54.75 -15.59
C PHE A 3 -12.72 -54.13 -14.20
N LEU A 4 -11.57 -54.02 -13.54
CA LEU A 4 -11.40 -53.33 -12.28
C LEU A 4 -11.23 -51.83 -12.59
N ILE A 5 -12.24 -51.02 -12.29
CA ILE A 5 -12.16 -49.56 -12.42
C ILE A 5 -11.53 -49.03 -11.13
N THR A 6 -10.24 -48.71 -11.18
CA THR A 6 -9.55 -48.00 -10.10
C THR A 6 -9.83 -46.51 -10.25
N LEU A 7 -10.78 -46.01 -9.46
CA LEU A 7 -11.10 -44.59 -9.36
C LEU A 7 -10.01 -43.90 -8.51
N ILE A 8 -9.06 -43.23 -9.17
CA ILE A 8 -8.04 -42.43 -8.48
C ILE A 8 -8.70 -41.10 -8.07
N PHE A 9 -9.10 -41.00 -6.79
CA PHE A 9 -9.44 -39.74 -6.14
C PHE A 9 -8.13 -38.95 -5.89
N THR A 10 -7.69 -38.15 -6.86
CA THR A 10 -6.69 -37.11 -6.60
C THR A 10 -7.34 -35.99 -5.79
N LEU A 11 -7.11 -35.99 -4.48
CA LEU A 11 -7.29 -34.84 -3.61
C LEU A 11 -6.39 -33.70 -4.11
N LEU A 12 -6.97 -32.78 -4.88
CA LEU A 12 -6.43 -31.43 -5.05
C LEU A 12 -6.62 -30.68 -3.73
N THR A 13 -5.70 -30.84 -2.79
CA THR A 13 -5.54 -29.88 -1.70
C THR A 13 -5.03 -28.59 -2.33
N GLY A 14 -5.96 -27.74 -2.77
CA GLY A 14 -5.66 -26.38 -3.15
C GLY A 14 -5.01 -25.70 -1.95
N VAL A 15 -3.70 -25.48 -2.02
CA VAL A 15 -2.99 -24.57 -1.12
C VAL A 15 -3.54 -23.20 -1.44
N ILE A 16 -4.57 -22.78 -0.70
CA ILE A 16 -5.05 -21.41 -0.72
C ILE A 16 -3.91 -20.61 -0.08
N CYS A 17 -3.01 -20.10 -0.92
CA CYS A 17 -2.01 -19.12 -0.53
C CYS A 17 -2.77 -17.85 -0.16
N GLN A 18 -3.25 -17.77 1.09
CA GLN A 18 -3.81 -16.54 1.63
C GLN A 18 -2.64 -15.57 1.75
N ALA A 19 -2.56 -14.61 0.82
CA ALA A 19 -1.66 -13.47 0.98
C ALA A 19 -2.00 -12.80 2.31
N GLN A 20 -1.11 -12.94 3.29
CA GLN A 20 -1.32 -12.43 4.63
C GLN A 20 -1.27 -10.90 4.56
N SER A 21 -2.40 -10.26 4.86
CA SER A 21 -2.48 -8.81 4.98
C SER A 21 -1.46 -8.34 6.02
N LEU A 22 -0.62 -7.39 5.62
CA LEU A 22 0.38 -6.76 6.49
C LEU A 22 -0.20 -5.56 7.25
N GLY A 23 -1.51 -5.30 7.13
CA GLY A 23 -2.18 -4.14 7.70
C GLY A 23 -2.76 -3.25 6.61
N TYR A 24 -2.94 -1.97 6.93
CA TYR A 24 -3.62 -1.01 6.10
C TYR A 24 -2.84 0.31 6.04
N LEU A 25 -2.77 0.88 4.84
CA LEU A 25 -2.32 2.24 4.64
C LEU A 25 -3.51 3.14 4.39
N ARG A 26 -3.47 4.31 4.99
CA ARG A 26 -4.40 5.39 4.74
C ARG A 26 -3.65 6.58 4.15
N VAL A 27 -4.18 7.13 3.07
CA VAL A 27 -3.80 8.44 2.55
C VAL A 27 -4.93 9.42 2.84
N LYS A 28 -4.58 10.56 3.42
CA LYS A 28 -5.50 11.70 3.60
C LYS A 28 -4.90 12.91 2.90
N VAL A 29 -5.68 13.54 2.04
CA VAL A 29 -5.27 14.81 1.40
C VAL A 29 -5.42 15.94 2.42
N VAL A 30 -4.41 16.78 2.54
CA VAL A 30 -4.36 17.84 3.58
C VAL A 30 -5.38 18.93 3.28
N GLU A 31 -5.34 19.47 2.07
CA GLU A 31 -6.29 20.45 1.56
C GLU A 31 -6.99 19.85 0.34
N VAL A 32 -8.29 19.60 0.42
CA VAL A 32 -9.03 18.93 -0.66
C VAL A 32 -9.52 19.96 -1.66
N ASN A 33 -9.29 19.71 -2.95
CA ASN A 33 -9.91 20.46 -4.04
C ASN A 33 -10.87 19.56 -4.83
N PRO A 34 -12.19 19.70 -4.63
CA PRO A 34 -13.19 18.85 -5.29
C PRO A 34 -13.20 18.94 -6.82
N LEU A 35 -12.62 19.97 -7.42
CA LEU A 35 -12.58 20.15 -8.88
C LEU A 35 -11.43 19.39 -9.54
N HIS A 36 -10.45 18.92 -8.77
CA HIS A 36 -9.22 18.34 -9.29
C HIS A 36 -9.25 16.81 -9.13
N HIS A 37 -9.74 16.13 -10.17
CA HIS A 37 -9.93 14.67 -10.19
C HIS A 37 -8.76 13.87 -10.75
N GLY A 38 -7.71 14.55 -11.20
CA GLY A 38 -6.55 13.91 -11.80
C GLY A 38 -5.89 12.90 -10.87
N GLN A 39 -5.61 11.70 -11.39
CA GLN A 39 -5.23 10.54 -10.59
C GLN A 39 -3.71 10.48 -10.40
N ALA A 40 -3.29 10.69 -9.16
CA ALA A 40 -1.95 10.45 -8.67
C ALA A 40 -1.84 9.01 -8.12
N VAL A 41 -0.78 8.31 -8.51
CA VAL A 41 -0.54 6.91 -8.18
C VAL A 41 0.60 6.81 -7.19
N LEU A 42 0.29 6.41 -5.95
CA LEU A 42 1.30 6.03 -4.97
C LEU A 42 1.86 4.66 -5.30
N LYS A 43 3.17 4.60 -5.49
CA LYS A 43 3.95 3.39 -5.68
C LYS A 43 4.92 3.21 -4.51
N ALA A 44 5.13 1.96 -4.13
CA ALA A 44 6.13 1.53 -3.16
C ALA A 44 6.91 0.36 -3.77
N VAL A 45 8.25 0.45 -3.80
CA VAL A 45 9.10 -0.52 -4.51
C VAL A 45 8.66 -0.74 -5.97
N ASN A 46 8.25 0.32 -6.66
CA ASN A 46 7.70 0.30 -8.03
C ASN A 46 6.35 -0.45 -8.20
N THR A 47 5.78 -0.99 -7.13
CA THR A 47 4.44 -1.60 -7.12
C THR A 47 3.39 -0.54 -6.80
N GLU A 48 2.28 -0.51 -7.53
CA GLU A 48 1.15 0.35 -7.17
C GLU A 48 0.58 -0.05 -5.81
N VAL A 49 0.46 0.95 -4.94
CA VAL A 49 -0.19 0.83 -3.63
C VAL A 49 -1.62 1.31 -3.73
N MET A 50 -1.82 2.51 -4.27
CA MET A 50 -3.14 3.08 -4.49
C MET A 50 -3.08 4.24 -5.49
N SER A 51 -4.22 4.53 -6.09
CA SER A 51 -4.47 5.76 -6.85
C SER A 51 -5.42 6.69 -6.08
N PHE A 52 -5.17 8.00 -6.08
CA PHE A 52 -5.96 9.03 -5.39
C PHE A 52 -5.84 10.37 -6.12
N SER A 53 -6.63 11.37 -5.75
CA SER A 53 -6.61 12.69 -6.40
C SER A 53 -6.67 13.80 -5.35
N HIS A 54 -6.48 15.06 -5.76
CA HIS A 54 -6.64 16.22 -4.88
C HIS A 54 -8.09 16.36 -4.36
N SER A 55 -9.07 15.79 -5.07
CA SER A 55 -10.47 15.68 -4.62
C SER A 55 -10.72 14.55 -3.60
N THR A 56 -9.74 13.67 -3.36
CA THR A 56 -9.87 12.54 -2.43
C THR A 56 -9.66 13.00 -0.99
N ASN A 57 -10.70 13.03 -0.15
CA ASN A 57 -10.54 13.32 1.28
C ASN A 57 -9.66 12.28 1.97
N GLU A 58 -10.03 11.00 1.85
CA GLU A 58 -9.31 9.88 2.45
C GLU A 58 -9.44 8.64 1.58
N LYS A 59 -8.40 7.80 1.53
CA LYS A 59 -8.42 6.48 0.93
C LYS A 59 -7.62 5.49 1.78
N VAL A 60 -8.19 4.30 1.98
CA VAL A 60 -7.56 3.19 2.70
C VAL A 60 -7.32 2.02 1.75
N VAL A 61 -6.17 1.37 1.86
CA VAL A 61 -5.85 0.14 1.12
C VAL A 61 -5.19 -0.88 2.04
N THR A 62 -5.42 -2.16 1.75
CA THR A 62 -4.68 -3.26 2.37
C THR A 62 -3.24 -3.27 1.86
N LEU A 63 -2.30 -3.43 2.78
CA LEU A 63 -0.88 -3.52 2.48
C LEU A 63 -0.47 -4.98 2.31
N ASN A 64 0.20 -5.28 1.22
CA ASN A 64 0.73 -6.61 0.92
C ASN A 64 2.27 -6.59 0.94
N SER A 65 2.87 -7.77 1.07
CA SER A 65 4.33 -7.89 1.15
C SER A 65 5.08 -7.39 -0.08
N SER A 66 4.47 -7.48 -1.26
CA SER A 66 5.05 -6.98 -2.52
C SER A 66 5.16 -5.45 -2.61
N GLN A 67 4.58 -4.73 -1.65
CA GLN A 67 4.56 -3.26 -1.61
C GLN A 67 5.52 -2.70 -0.56
N LEU A 68 6.31 -3.54 0.10
CA LEU A 68 7.28 -3.13 1.11
C LEU A 68 8.66 -3.70 0.81
N SER A 69 9.69 -2.90 1.06
CA SER A 69 11.08 -3.35 0.99
C SER A 69 11.43 -4.19 2.21
N THR A 70 12.37 -5.13 2.06
CA THR A 70 13.06 -5.73 3.21
C THR A 70 13.79 -4.65 4.01
N GLY A 71 13.67 -4.69 5.34
CA GLY A 71 14.21 -3.69 6.26
C GLY A 71 13.14 -2.82 6.89
N LYS A 72 13.53 -1.72 7.54
CA LYS A 72 12.63 -0.86 8.35
C LYS A 72 11.99 0.29 7.57
N SER A 73 12.20 0.39 6.27
CA SER A 73 11.75 1.52 5.45
C SER A 73 11.61 1.12 3.99
N THR A 74 10.69 1.79 3.30
CA THR A 74 10.34 1.52 1.90
C THR A 74 10.34 2.83 1.13
N ASN A 75 11.01 2.85 -0.02
CA ASN A 75 10.96 3.99 -0.92
C ASN A 75 9.58 4.07 -1.58
N ILE A 76 9.03 5.27 -1.61
CA ILE A 76 7.74 5.57 -2.23
C ILE A 76 7.87 6.70 -3.24
N SER A 77 6.96 6.70 -4.20
CA SER A 77 6.82 7.77 -5.19
C SER A 77 5.35 7.94 -5.55
N VAL A 78 4.96 9.15 -5.91
CA VAL A 78 3.65 9.52 -6.43
C VAL A 78 3.85 10.25 -7.74
N ASP A 79 3.16 9.78 -8.77
CA ASP A 79 3.16 10.38 -10.10
C ASP A 79 1.77 10.24 -10.73
N TYR A 80 1.47 11.04 -11.75
CA TYR A 80 0.18 10.98 -12.43
C TYR A 80 0.09 9.80 -13.41
N ALA A 81 -1.07 9.14 -13.46
CA ALA A 81 -1.25 7.93 -14.25
C ALA A 81 -1.14 8.16 -15.78
N PHE A 82 -1.40 9.38 -16.29
CA PHE A 82 -1.55 9.63 -17.74
C PHE A 82 -1.13 11.04 -18.19
N GLY A 83 0.07 11.49 -17.83
CA GLY A 83 0.59 12.77 -18.36
C GLY A 83 -0.22 14.01 -17.96
N GLU A 84 -1.13 13.86 -16.98
CA GLU A 84 -1.79 14.98 -16.31
C GLU A 84 -0.77 15.71 -15.46
N THR A 85 -0.03 16.60 -16.09
CA THR A 85 0.81 17.57 -15.41
C THR A 85 -0.09 18.72 -15.01
N GLU A 86 -0.25 18.99 -13.71
CA GLU A 86 -0.22 20.36 -13.16
C GLU A 86 -0.72 20.47 -11.71
N CYS A 87 -1.47 19.50 -11.20
CA CYS A 87 -1.98 19.63 -9.84
C CYS A 87 -0.90 19.23 -8.81
N LYS A 88 -0.52 20.15 -7.94
CA LYS A 88 0.32 19.86 -6.77
C LYS A 88 -0.55 19.87 -5.52
N PHE A 89 -0.38 18.88 -4.66
CA PHE A 89 -1.12 18.83 -3.41
C PHE A 89 -0.37 18.03 -2.34
N GLU A 90 -0.73 18.29 -1.09
CA GLU A 90 -0.16 17.66 0.07
C GLU A 90 -1.02 16.51 0.56
N TYR A 91 -0.38 15.46 1.06
CA TYR A 91 -1.07 14.33 1.65
C TYR A 91 -0.29 13.76 2.83
N GLN A 92 -1.01 13.15 3.76
CA GLN A 92 -0.47 12.45 4.91
C GLN A 92 -0.72 10.95 4.77
N ILE A 93 0.25 10.15 5.18
CA ILE A 93 0.11 8.70 5.28
C ILE A 93 -0.07 8.31 6.75
N SER A 94 -1.02 7.41 7.03
CA SER A 94 -1.14 6.71 8.30
C SER A 94 -1.11 5.21 8.08
N TYR A 95 -0.74 4.46 9.12
CA TYR A 95 -0.74 3.01 9.14
C TYR A 95 -1.61 2.46 10.27
N SER A 96 -2.23 1.30 10.06
CA SER A 96 -2.91 0.54 11.11
C SER A 96 -2.87 -0.96 10.80
N MET A 97 -2.92 -1.78 11.85
CA MET A 97 -3.18 -3.22 11.71
C MET A 97 -4.64 -3.51 11.34
N ASN A 98 -5.56 -2.57 11.57
CA ASN A 98 -6.99 -2.71 11.32
C ASN A 98 -7.47 -1.66 10.31
N GLN A 99 -8.43 -2.03 9.46
CA GLN A 99 -8.97 -1.12 8.45
C GLN A 99 -9.62 0.15 9.04
N ASN A 100 -10.10 0.06 10.29
CA ASN A 100 -10.81 1.15 10.97
C ASN A 100 -9.94 1.88 12.02
N GLY A 101 -8.64 1.59 12.09
CA GLY A 101 -7.74 2.16 13.09
C GLY A 101 -7.61 1.33 14.38
N PRO A 102 -6.90 1.84 15.41
CA PRO A 102 -6.34 3.18 15.51
C PRO A 102 -5.25 3.44 14.46
N TRP A 103 -5.18 4.69 14.00
CA TRP A 103 -4.26 5.10 12.95
C TRP A 103 -3.01 5.75 13.54
N ILE A 104 -1.85 5.24 13.14
CA ILE A 104 -0.55 5.79 13.50
C ILE A 104 -0.10 6.69 12.36
N ASN A 105 -0.02 7.99 12.64
CA ASN A 105 0.42 8.95 11.65
C ASN A 105 1.91 8.82 11.39
N ILE A 106 2.28 8.73 10.11
CA ILE A 106 3.66 8.90 9.70
C ILE A 106 3.98 10.39 9.86
N PRO A 107 5.03 10.79 10.61
CA PRO A 107 5.31 12.18 10.95
C PRO A 107 6.00 12.91 9.79
N LYS A 108 5.36 12.90 8.62
CA LYS A 108 5.78 13.60 7.42
C LYS A 108 4.56 13.91 6.55
N VAL A 109 4.49 15.13 6.06
CA VAL A 109 3.60 15.51 4.95
C VAL A 109 4.37 15.26 3.65
N PHE A 110 3.68 14.66 2.69
CA PHE A 110 4.23 14.35 1.37
C PHE A 110 3.55 15.22 0.32
N HIS A 111 4.22 15.35 -0.84
CA HIS A 111 3.71 16.14 -1.96
C HIS A 111 3.48 15.21 -3.16
N ALA A 112 2.40 15.44 -3.90
CA ALA A 112 2.15 14.83 -5.20
C ALA A 112 2.30 15.91 -6.30
N PRO A 113 2.92 15.61 -7.45
CA PRO A 113 3.78 14.45 -7.69
C PRO A 113 5.13 14.63 -6.97
N ASN A 114 5.83 13.55 -6.69
CA ASN A 114 7.17 13.58 -6.10
C ASN A 114 8.16 12.61 -6.75
N LYS A 115 7.90 12.18 -7.98
CA LYS A 115 8.75 11.23 -8.72
C LYS A 115 10.25 11.57 -8.71
N ASP A 116 10.60 12.85 -8.74
CA ASP A 116 11.99 13.30 -8.77
C ASP A 116 12.60 13.56 -7.38
N SER A 117 11.83 13.34 -6.31
CA SER A 117 12.28 13.52 -4.93
C SER A 117 12.11 12.23 -4.14
N TRP A 118 13.20 11.78 -3.49
CA TRP A 118 13.17 10.55 -2.71
C TRP A 118 12.29 10.72 -1.47
N ALA A 119 11.15 10.02 -1.46
CA ALA A 119 10.27 9.90 -0.31
C ALA A 119 10.39 8.49 0.29
N VAL A 120 10.40 8.42 1.62
CA VAL A 120 10.56 7.18 2.37
C VAL A 120 9.37 7.01 3.31
N LEU A 121 8.68 5.89 3.17
CA LEU A 121 7.72 5.39 4.14
C LEU A 121 8.51 4.62 5.20
N PRO A 122 8.41 4.96 6.50
CA PRO A 122 9.16 4.27 7.55
C PRO A 122 8.51 2.93 7.91
N LEU A 123 8.10 2.15 6.91
CA LEU A 123 7.56 0.80 7.02
C LEU A 123 8.36 -0.10 6.07
N GLY A 124 8.61 -1.33 6.46
CA GLY A 124 9.18 -2.38 5.62
C GLY A 124 8.90 -3.75 6.21
N ILE A 125 9.61 -4.77 5.72
CA ILE A 125 9.43 -6.16 6.15
C ILE A 125 10.69 -6.65 6.87
N CYS A 126 10.50 -7.20 8.07
CA CYS A 126 11.52 -7.91 8.82
C CYS A 126 11.04 -9.35 9.06
N GLY A 127 11.51 -10.30 8.27
CA GLY A 127 11.00 -11.67 8.29
C GLY A 127 9.60 -11.75 7.66
N SER A 128 8.60 -12.19 8.41
CA SER A 128 7.20 -12.31 7.96
C SER A 128 6.29 -11.17 8.44
N SER A 129 6.84 -10.15 9.09
CA SER A 129 6.06 -9.09 9.75
C SER A 129 6.48 -7.70 9.27
N VAL A 130 5.55 -6.74 9.40
CA VAL A 130 5.88 -5.31 9.25
C VAL A 130 6.84 -4.90 10.36
N CYS A 131 7.85 -4.14 9.98
CA CYS A 131 8.71 -3.41 10.90
C CYS A 131 8.89 -1.98 10.40
N SER A 132 9.28 -1.09 11.31
CA SER A 132 9.26 0.35 11.05
C SER A 132 10.54 1.02 11.56
N SER A 133 10.99 2.09 10.91
CA SER A 133 12.02 2.98 11.46
C SER A 133 11.44 4.06 12.37
N ASN A 134 10.11 4.21 12.35
CA ASN A 134 9.34 5.01 13.29
C ASN A 134 8.94 4.17 14.51
N GLU A 135 9.41 4.56 15.69
CA GLU A 135 9.12 3.89 16.96
C GLU A 135 7.62 3.80 17.27
N SER A 136 6.82 4.80 16.88
CA SER A 136 5.37 4.80 17.13
C SER A 136 4.63 3.67 16.41
N VAL A 137 5.21 3.11 15.35
CA VAL A 137 4.66 1.94 14.64
C VAL A 137 5.21 0.62 15.20
N GLN A 138 6.39 0.65 15.86
CA GLN A 138 6.99 -0.55 16.45
C GLN A 138 6.38 -0.94 17.81
N ARG A 139 5.77 0.01 18.51
CA ARG A 139 5.14 -0.18 19.83
C ARG A 139 3.69 -0.63 19.69
#